data_AF-A0A3D0K2E5-F1
#
_entry.id   AF-A0A3D0K2E5-F1
#
_cell.length_a   1.000
_cell.length_b   1.000
_cell.length_c   1.000
_cell.angle_alpha   90.00
_cell.angle_beta   90.00
_cell.angle_gamma   90.00
#
_symmetry.space_group_name_H-M   'P 1'
#
loop_
_entity.id
_entity.type
_entity.pdbx_description
1 polymer ?
#
loop_
_entity_poly.entity_id
_entity_poly.type
_entity_poly.pdbx_seq_one_letter_code
_entity_poly.pdbx_strand_id
1 'polypeptide(L)'
;MGMAAVLAGTTHAPLTAILIVYELTQSYQVILPLMFAAVVSTVVARSLNRNSIYTSRLRDMGIRVGVMSDLTILRRLTVSDVSLREPVVVAEEDSAQKLMDLSEEHSTSDIIVVDQHGIYAGMVTSDDLKSALIHREAIPLLQVHELERSNLPTITTDDTLDTVIEKFSHNDVESLPVFDAQDIEHPVGVITRKRLMQAYQVELDRE
;
A
#
# COMPACT_ATOMS: atom_id res chain seq x y z
N MET A 1 -7.70 -24.13 -31.80
CA MET A 1 -9.01 -24.02 -31.12
C MET A 1 -8.96 -24.58 -29.69
N GLY A 2 -8.90 -25.90 -29.50
CA GLY A 2 -8.90 -26.51 -28.15
C GLY A 2 -7.74 -26.07 -27.24
N MET A 3 -6.52 -25.98 -27.77
CA MET A 3 -5.35 -25.50 -27.04
C MET A 3 -5.54 -24.08 -26.46
N ALA A 4 -6.05 -23.15 -27.29
CA ALA A 4 -6.33 -21.78 -26.87
C ALA A 4 -7.45 -21.72 -25.82
N ALA A 5 -8.51 -22.52 -26.00
CA ALA A 5 -9.64 -22.58 -25.07
C ALA A 5 -9.21 -23.11 -23.70
N VAL A 6 -8.43 -24.20 -23.65
CA VAL A 6 -7.93 -24.76 -22.39
C VAL A 6 -7.02 -23.77 -21.68
N LEU A 7 -6.05 -23.17 -22.41
CA LEU A 7 -5.13 -22.20 -21.83
C LEU A 7 -5.87 -20.95 -21.31
N ALA A 8 -6.79 -20.40 -22.08
CA ALA A 8 -7.61 -19.25 -21.68
C ALA A 8 -8.52 -19.57 -20.48
N GLY A 9 -9.06 -20.78 -20.41
CA GLY A 9 -9.91 -21.24 -19.31
C GLY A 9 -9.13 -21.44 -18.00
N THR A 10 -7.95 -22.07 -18.04
CA THR A 10 -7.16 -22.35 -16.82
C THR A 10 -6.45 -21.11 -16.28
N THR A 11 -5.96 -20.24 -17.16
CA THR A 11 -5.18 -19.06 -16.77
C THR A 11 -6.03 -17.81 -16.60
N HIS A 12 -7.27 -17.81 -17.10
CA HIS A 12 -8.12 -16.62 -17.23
C HIS A 12 -7.50 -15.47 -18.06
N ALA A 13 -6.56 -15.78 -18.96
CA ALA A 13 -5.87 -14.83 -19.85
C ALA A 13 -6.20 -15.08 -21.34
N PRO A 14 -7.42 -14.73 -21.81
CA PRO A 14 -7.87 -15.07 -23.17
C PRO A 14 -7.01 -14.40 -24.26
N LEU A 15 -6.64 -13.12 -24.09
CA LEU A 15 -5.81 -12.41 -25.09
C LEU A 15 -4.44 -13.07 -25.28
N THR A 16 -3.77 -13.41 -24.18
CA THR A 16 -2.47 -14.08 -24.22
C THR A 16 -2.59 -15.46 -24.88
N ALA A 17 -3.63 -16.23 -24.55
CA ALA A 17 -3.86 -17.52 -25.18
C ALA A 17 -4.15 -17.39 -26.69
N ILE A 18 -4.92 -16.38 -27.09
CA ILE A 18 -5.20 -16.08 -28.50
C ILE A 18 -3.90 -15.76 -29.24
N LEU A 19 -3.07 -14.86 -28.69
CA LEU A 19 -1.82 -14.43 -29.30
C LEU A 19 -0.83 -15.59 -29.46
N ILE A 20 -0.62 -16.40 -28.42
CA ILE A 20 0.31 -17.54 -28.47
C ILE A 20 -0.12 -18.52 -29.57
N VAL A 21 -1.41 -18.87 -29.62
CA VAL A 21 -1.87 -19.85 -30.63
C VAL A 21 -1.88 -19.24 -32.03
N TYR A 22 -2.19 -17.95 -32.16
CA TYR A 22 -2.06 -17.24 -33.44
C TYR A 22 -0.61 -17.22 -33.91
N GLU A 23 0.35 -16.89 -33.06
CA GLU A 23 1.77 -16.82 -33.40
C GLU A 23 2.32 -18.18 -33.82
N LEU A 24 1.92 -19.26 -33.13
CA LEU A 24 2.32 -20.63 -33.48
C LEU A 24 1.69 -21.14 -34.79
N THR A 25 0.50 -20.65 -35.15
CA THR A 25 -0.21 -21.12 -36.36
C THR A 25 -0.03 -20.22 -37.57
N GLN A 26 0.30 -18.94 -37.36
CA GLN A 26 0.44 -17.87 -38.36
C GLN A 26 -0.71 -17.80 -39.38
N SER A 27 -1.91 -18.26 -38.99
CA SER A 27 -3.07 -18.35 -39.88
C SER A 27 -4.15 -17.37 -39.47
N TYR A 28 -4.41 -16.40 -40.34
CA TYR A 28 -5.44 -15.38 -40.13
C TYR A 28 -6.86 -15.93 -40.17
N GLN A 29 -7.09 -17.01 -40.94
CA GLN A 29 -8.43 -17.56 -41.16
C GLN A 29 -9.07 -18.15 -39.89
N VAL A 30 -8.25 -18.54 -38.91
CA VAL A 30 -8.73 -19.21 -37.69
C VAL A 30 -8.85 -18.28 -36.49
N ILE A 31 -8.47 -17.00 -36.61
CA ILE A 31 -8.42 -16.06 -35.48
C ILE A 31 -9.82 -15.83 -34.89
N LEU A 32 -10.82 -15.52 -35.71
CA LEU A 32 -12.17 -15.17 -35.20
C LEU A 32 -12.82 -16.34 -34.43
N PRO A 33 -12.87 -17.58 -34.97
CA PRO A 33 -13.37 -18.73 -34.21
C PRO A 33 -12.56 -19.01 -32.94
N LEU A 34 -11.24 -18.76 -32.98
CA LEU A 34 -10.34 -18.98 -31.86
C LEU A 34 -10.58 -17.99 -30.71
N MET A 35 -10.79 -16.71 -31.04
CA MET A 35 -11.14 -15.67 -30.06
C MET A 35 -12.45 -16.03 -29.36
N PHE A 36 -13.46 -16.45 -30.13
CA PHE A 36 -14.75 -16.87 -29.58
C PHE A 36 -14.59 -18.04 -28.60
N ALA A 37 -13.88 -19.10 -29.00
CA ALA A 37 -13.64 -20.27 -28.15
C ALA A 37 -12.86 -19.92 -26.86
N ALA A 38 -11.85 -19.05 -26.96
CA ALA A 38 -11.06 -18.61 -25.81
C ALA A 38 -11.90 -17.78 -24.82
N VAL A 39 -12.70 -16.82 -25.31
CA VAL A 39 -13.56 -15.98 -24.46
C VAL A 39 -14.64 -16.80 -23.78
N VAL A 40 -15.35 -17.67 -24.52
CA VAL A 40 -16.40 -18.53 -23.95
C VAL A 40 -15.81 -19.45 -22.88
N SER A 41 -14.65 -20.05 -23.16
CA SER A 41 -13.95 -20.89 -22.18
C SER A 41 -13.60 -20.11 -20.92
N THR A 42 -13.03 -18.91 -21.03
CA THR A 42 -12.71 -18.06 -19.88
C THR A 42 -13.97 -17.66 -19.09
N VAL A 43 -15.07 -17.32 -19.76
CA VAL A 43 -16.33 -16.95 -19.08
C VAL A 43 -16.91 -18.14 -18.31
N VAL A 44 -16.98 -19.32 -18.94
CA VAL A 44 -17.47 -20.54 -18.28
C VAL A 44 -16.55 -20.93 -17.13
N ALA A 45 -15.23 -20.87 -17.32
CA ALA A 45 -14.25 -21.15 -16.27
C ALA A 45 -14.40 -20.21 -15.08
N ARG A 46 -14.50 -18.88 -15.32
CA ARG A 46 -14.72 -17.88 -14.27
C ARG A 46 -16.02 -18.07 -13.52
N SER A 47 -17.07 -18.55 -14.20
CA SER A 47 -18.37 -18.86 -13.58
C SER A 47 -18.31 -20.09 -12.68
N LEU A 48 -17.47 -21.07 -12.99
CA LEU A 48 -17.28 -22.28 -12.19
C LEU A 48 -16.26 -22.09 -11.08
N ASN A 49 -15.20 -21.34 -11.35
CA ASN A 49 -14.12 -21.07 -10.43
C ASN A 49 -13.65 -19.63 -10.61
N ARG A 50 -13.78 -18.81 -9.56
CA ARG A 50 -13.38 -17.39 -9.61
C ARG A 50 -11.87 -17.22 -9.79
N ASN A 51 -11.09 -18.19 -9.33
CA ASN A 51 -9.64 -18.18 -9.34
C ASN A 51 -9.10 -18.95 -10.55
N SER A 52 -8.11 -18.37 -11.24
CA SER A 52 -7.26 -19.11 -12.20
C SER A 52 -6.32 -20.06 -11.47
N ILE A 53 -5.66 -20.94 -12.22
CA ILE A 53 -4.65 -21.86 -11.67
C ILE A 53 -3.53 -21.15 -10.89
N TYR A 54 -3.17 -19.93 -11.29
CA TYR A 54 -2.16 -19.12 -10.62
C TYR A 54 -2.69 -18.56 -9.29
N THR A 55 -3.87 -17.93 -9.32
CA THR A 55 -4.48 -17.36 -8.11
C THR A 55 -4.93 -18.43 -7.12
N SER A 56 -5.30 -19.63 -7.60
CA SER A 56 -5.66 -20.75 -6.71
C SER A 56 -4.47 -21.20 -5.88
N ARG A 57 -3.27 -21.32 -6.47
CA ARG A 57 -2.06 -21.64 -5.71
C ARG A 57 -1.73 -20.58 -4.66
N LEU A 58 -1.87 -19.30 -5.02
CA LEU A 58 -1.64 -18.21 -4.07
C LEU A 58 -2.63 -18.29 -2.91
N ARG A 59 -3.91 -18.56 -3.20
CA ARG A 59 -4.93 -18.76 -2.15
C ARG A 59 -4.59 -19.94 -1.24
N ASP A 60 -4.10 -21.05 -1.79
CA ASP A 60 -3.70 -22.22 -0.99
C ASP A 60 -2.49 -21.93 -0.07
N MET A 61 -1.70 -20.90 -0.41
CA MET A 61 -0.64 -20.34 0.44
C MET A 61 -1.15 -19.26 1.42
N GLY A 62 -2.45 -19.02 1.49
CA GLY A 62 -3.08 -17.96 2.30
C GLY A 62 -3.04 -16.56 1.65
N ILE A 63 -2.51 -16.43 0.43
CA ILE A 63 -2.39 -15.16 -0.27
C ILE A 63 -3.64 -14.95 -1.14
N ARG A 64 -4.60 -14.15 -0.65
CA ARG A 64 -5.79 -13.75 -1.42
C ARG A 64 -5.39 -12.64 -2.40
N VAL A 65 -5.66 -12.85 -3.69
CA VAL A 65 -5.37 -11.89 -4.77
C VAL A 65 -6.68 -11.48 -5.42
N GLY A 66 -7.20 -10.28 -5.12
CA GLY A 66 -8.45 -9.84 -5.72
C GLY A 66 -8.91 -8.42 -5.38
N VAL A 67 -8.58 -7.47 -6.25
CA VAL A 67 -8.92 -6.03 -6.15
C VAL A 67 -10.38 -5.73 -5.75
N MET A 68 -11.37 -6.50 -6.20
CA MET A 68 -12.79 -6.15 -5.97
C MET A 68 -13.37 -6.58 -4.61
N SER A 69 -12.93 -7.69 -4.03
CA SER A 69 -13.40 -8.08 -2.67
C SER A 69 -12.68 -7.25 -1.63
N ASP A 70 -11.38 -7.04 -1.88
CA ASP A 70 -10.48 -6.30 -1.02
C ASP A 70 -10.94 -4.85 -0.82
N LEU A 71 -11.35 -4.18 -1.90
CA LEU A 71 -11.87 -2.80 -1.83
C LEU A 71 -13.17 -2.68 -1.04
N THR A 72 -14.02 -3.70 -0.98
CA THR A 72 -15.31 -3.59 -0.25
C THR A 72 -15.09 -3.59 1.26
N ILE A 73 -14.17 -4.42 1.76
CA ILE A 73 -13.80 -4.47 3.17
C ILE A 73 -13.03 -3.21 3.55
N LEU A 74 -12.07 -2.79 2.72
CA LEU A 74 -11.29 -1.56 2.95
C LEU A 74 -12.15 -0.30 3.00
N ARG A 75 -13.28 -0.26 2.28
CA ARG A 75 -14.26 0.84 2.31
C ARG A 75 -15.18 0.84 3.54
N ARG A 76 -15.21 -0.25 4.30
CA ARG A 76 -16.02 -0.37 5.52
C ARG A 76 -15.23 -0.04 6.78
N LEU A 77 -13.92 -0.29 6.75
CA LEU A 77 -13.01 0.01 7.85
C LEU A 77 -12.51 1.45 7.75
N THR A 78 -12.38 2.11 8.90
CA THR A 78 -11.77 3.43 9.02
C THR A 78 -10.44 3.37 9.75
N VAL A 79 -9.67 4.47 9.73
CA VAL A 79 -8.43 4.59 10.49
C VAL A 79 -8.65 4.35 11.99
N SER A 80 -9.82 4.73 12.51
CA SER A 80 -10.21 4.48 13.91
C SER A 80 -10.24 3.00 14.29
N ASP A 81 -10.45 2.09 13.32
CA ASP A 81 -10.45 0.64 13.55
C ASP A 81 -9.03 0.06 13.65
N VAL A 82 -8.00 0.86 13.37
CA VAL A 82 -6.59 0.45 13.37
C VAL A 82 -5.88 0.96 14.60
N SER A 83 -5.09 0.11 15.26
CA SER A 83 -4.26 0.53 16.39
C SER A 83 -3.16 1.49 15.91
N LEU A 84 -3.24 2.75 16.32
CA LEU A 84 -2.24 3.77 16.03
C LEU A 84 -0.97 3.56 16.87
N ARG A 85 0.15 4.09 16.39
CA ARG A 85 1.37 4.27 17.21
C ARG A 85 1.31 5.64 17.86
N GLU A 86 1.78 5.72 19.10
CA GLU A 86 1.96 7.01 19.78
C GLU A 86 2.90 7.89 18.96
N PRO A 87 2.56 9.17 18.77
CA PRO A 87 3.38 10.10 18.00
C PRO A 87 4.63 10.45 18.81
N VAL A 88 5.80 10.22 18.21
CA VAL A 88 7.06 10.79 18.71
C VAL A 88 7.23 12.13 18.01
N VAL A 89 7.37 13.19 18.79
CA VAL A 89 7.42 14.58 18.32
C VAL A 89 8.78 15.20 18.58
N VAL A 90 9.22 16.06 17.65
CA VAL A 90 10.44 16.84 17.76
C VAL A 90 10.16 18.25 17.21
N ALA A 91 10.82 19.28 17.75
CA ALA A 91 10.66 20.64 17.23
C ALA A 91 11.51 20.83 15.96
N GLU A 92 11.04 21.66 15.03
CA GLU A 92 11.76 21.98 13.78
C GLU A 92 13.16 22.60 14.02
N GLU A 93 13.33 23.29 15.16
CA GLU A 93 14.57 23.95 15.59
C GLU A 93 15.56 23.01 16.31
N ASP A 94 15.10 21.81 16.70
CA ASP A 94 15.95 20.83 17.38
C ASP A 94 17.09 20.35 16.47
N SER A 95 18.15 19.81 17.09
CA SER A 95 19.26 19.21 16.33
C SER A 95 18.85 17.87 15.75
N ALA A 96 19.38 17.53 14.56
CA ALA A 96 19.18 16.21 13.97
C ALA A 96 19.75 15.07 14.86
N GLN A 97 20.71 15.36 15.73
CA GLN A 97 21.19 14.40 16.73
C GLN A 97 20.09 13.98 17.72
N LYS A 98 19.27 14.93 18.20
CA LYS A 98 18.15 14.62 19.09
C LYS A 98 17.13 13.69 18.40
N LEU A 99 16.93 13.90 17.10
CA LEU A 99 16.07 13.05 16.29
C LEU A 99 16.61 11.61 16.20
N MET A 100 17.94 11.45 16.03
CA MET A 100 18.60 10.14 16.07
C MET A 100 18.40 9.45 17.43
N ASP A 101 18.63 10.18 18.52
CA ASP A 101 18.52 9.64 19.88
C ASP A 101 17.08 9.17 20.17
N LEU A 102 16.07 9.98 19.79
CA LEU A 102 14.65 9.63 19.90
C LEU A 102 14.28 8.42 19.02
N SER A 103 14.86 8.34 17.82
CA SER A 103 14.64 7.20 16.92
C SER A 103 15.12 5.89 17.54
N GLU A 104 16.29 5.90 18.19
CA GLU A 104 16.83 4.74 18.91
C GLU A 104 16.02 4.41 20.16
N GLU A 105 15.68 5.40 21.00
CA GLU A 105 14.92 5.24 22.23
C GLU A 105 13.53 4.62 21.98
N HIS A 106 12.79 5.16 21.02
CA HIS A 106 11.44 4.70 20.72
C HIS A 106 11.38 3.59 19.68
N SER A 107 12.54 3.16 19.14
CA SER A 107 12.63 2.20 18.03
C SER A 107 11.68 2.59 16.88
N THR A 108 11.65 3.87 16.54
CA THR A 108 10.84 4.44 15.45
C THR A 108 11.73 5.23 14.53
N SER A 109 11.54 5.10 13.23
CA SER A 109 12.31 5.89 12.27
C SER A 109 11.44 6.91 11.52
N ASP A 110 10.15 6.97 11.86
CA ASP A 110 9.26 8.03 11.41
C ASP A 110 8.86 8.87 12.63
N ILE A 111 9.14 10.17 12.55
CA ILE A 111 9.02 11.13 13.65
C ILE A 111 8.27 12.36 13.16
N ILE A 112 7.35 12.85 13.97
CA ILE A 112 6.56 14.05 13.68
C ILE A 112 7.35 15.29 14.05
N VAL A 113 7.35 16.28 13.15
CA VAL A 113 7.95 17.59 13.40
C VAL A 113 6.86 18.60 13.69
N VAL A 114 7.08 19.39 14.74
CA VAL A 114 6.18 20.48 15.15
C VAL A 114 6.90 21.83 15.12
N ASP A 115 6.12 22.88 14.87
CA ASP A 115 6.59 24.26 14.93
C ASP A 115 6.73 24.74 16.39
N GLN A 116 7.15 26.00 16.56
CA GLN A 116 7.26 26.67 17.87
C GLN A 116 5.94 26.76 18.66
N HIS A 117 4.77 26.58 18.02
CA HIS A 117 3.45 26.59 18.66
C HIS A 117 2.95 25.18 18.97
N GLY A 118 3.70 24.13 18.61
CA GLY A 118 3.30 22.73 18.77
C GLY A 118 2.41 22.20 17.64
N ILE A 119 2.25 22.96 16.56
CA ILE A 119 1.44 22.60 15.39
C ILE A 119 2.27 21.73 14.46
N TYR A 120 1.63 20.74 13.84
CA TYR A 120 2.26 19.89 12.84
C TYR A 120 2.91 20.69 11.70
N ALA A 121 4.23 20.58 11.56
CA ALA A 121 5.02 21.18 10.50
C ALA A 121 5.41 20.16 9.42
N GLY A 122 5.54 18.88 9.78
CA GLY A 122 5.90 17.83 8.85
C GLY A 122 6.26 16.51 9.53
N MET A 123 6.94 15.63 8.80
CA MET A 123 7.59 14.46 9.39
C MET A 123 8.98 14.24 8.80
N VAL A 124 9.85 13.63 9.59
CA VAL A 124 11.08 13.00 9.10
C VAL A 124 10.81 11.52 9.00
N THR A 125 11.02 10.96 7.82
CA THR A 125 10.76 9.55 7.54
C THR A 125 12.02 8.69 7.73
N SER A 126 11.80 7.38 7.77
CA SER A 126 12.86 6.39 7.89
C SER A 126 13.92 6.51 6.77
N ASP A 127 13.51 6.94 5.58
CA ASP A 127 14.42 7.10 4.44
C ASP A 127 15.23 8.39 4.51
N ASP A 128 14.66 9.46 5.08
CA ASP A 128 15.38 10.71 5.36
C ASP A 128 16.47 10.46 6.41
N LEU A 129 16.13 9.73 7.47
CA LEU A 129 17.08 9.28 8.49
C LEU A 129 18.21 8.41 7.93
N LYS A 130 17.90 7.40 7.12
CA LYS A 130 18.91 6.55 6.47
C LYS A 130 19.81 7.37 5.55
N SER A 131 19.26 8.35 4.85
CA SER A 131 20.01 9.24 3.96
C SER A 131 20.97 10.13 4.75
N ALA A 132 20.52 10.71 5.87
CA ALA A 132 21.37 11.47 6.78
C ALA A 132 22.52 10.63 7.38
N LEU A 133 22.25 9.36 7.67
CA LEU A 133 23.26 8.40 8.17
C LEU A 133 24.38 8.07 7.18
N ILE A 134 24.24 8.39 5.89
CA ILE A 134 25.33 8.29 4.90
C ILE A 134 26.44 9.29 5.25
N HIS A 135 26.07 10.46 5.77
CA HIS A 135 26.98 11.54 6.12
C HIS A 135 26.91 11.85 7.63
N ARG A 136 27.27 10.85 8.46
CA ARG A 136 27.19 10.96 9.93
C ARG A 136 27.88 12.19 10.52
N GLU A 137 28.96 12.65 9.90
CA GLU A 137 29.71 13.83 10.36
C GLU A 137 28.92 15.14 10.22
N ALA A 138 27.93 15.17 9.33
CA ALA A 138 27.07 16.33 9.14
C ALA A 138 25.90 16.37 10.14
N ILE A 139 25.46 15.24 10.69
CA ILE A 139 24.27 15.15 11.58
C ILE A 139 24.30 16.16 12.73
N PRO A 140 25.42 16.36 13.46
CA PRO A 140 25.45 17.34 14.55
C PRO A 140 25.34 18.80 14.10
N LEU A 141 25.52 19.07 12.81
CA LEU A 141 25.45 20.41 12.19
C LEU A 141 24.08 20.71 11.56
N LEU A 142 23.23 19.69 11.39
CA LEU A 142 21.92 19.81 10.77
C LEU A 142 20.85 20.05 11.84
N GLN A 143 19.84 20.82 11.47
CA GLN A 143 18.61 20.98 12.23
C GLN A 143 17.48 20.15 11.61
N VAL A 144 16.42 19.87 12.39
CA VAL A 144 15.32 19.02 11.94
C VAL A 144 14.60 19.59 10.71
N HIS A 145 14.37 20.90 10.64
CA HIS A 145 13.73 21.54 9.48
C HIS A 145 14.50 21.36 8.15
N GLU A 146 15.78 20.96 8.18
CA GLU A 146 16.55 20.64 6.97
C GLU A 146 16.32 19.21 6.47
N LEU A 147 15.76 18.34 7.31
CA LEU A 147 15.49 16.93 7.03
C LEU A 147 13.99 16.62 6.88
N GLU A 148 13.12 17.53 7.33
CA GLU A 148 11.68 17.31 7.33
C GLU A 148 11.06 17.32 5.93
N ARG A 149 9.92 16.64 5.82
CA ARG A 149 9.04 16.69 4.65
C ARG A 149 7.71 17.31 5.07
N SER A 150 7.51 18.58 4.74
CA SER A 150 6.31 19.34 5.10
C SER A 150 5.11 19.06 4.16
N ASN A 151 5.35 18.46 2.99
CA ASN A 151 4.31 18.17 1.98
C ASN A 151 3.84 16.70 1.99
N LEU A 152 3.81 16.07 3.16
CA LEU A 152 3.28 14.72 3.29
C LEU A 152 1.75 14.76 3.42
N PRO A 153 1.02 13.83 2.79
CA PRO A 153 -0.43 13.77 2.93
C PRO A 153 -0.78 13.43 4.38
N THR A 154 -1.80 14.10 4.92
CA THR A 154 -2.34 13.80 6.24
C THR A 154 -3.59 12.93 6.11
N ILE A 155 -3.92 12.17 7.15
CA ILE A 155 -5.15 11.37 7.21
C ILE A 155 -5.94 11.68 8.48
N THR A 156 -7.25 11.46 8.43
CA THR A 156 -8.12 11.62 9.59
C THR A 156 -8.55 10.25 10.15
N THR A 157 -9.01 10.23 11.39
CA THR A 157 -9.63 9.04 12.04
C THR A 157 -10.85 8.51 11.29
N ASP A 158 -11.52 9.35 10.51
CA ASP A 158 -12.70 9.03 9.70
C ASP A 158 -12.36 8.53 8.29
N ASP A 159 -11.11 8.68 7.83
CA ASP A 159 -10.69 8.21 6.51
C ASP A 159 -10.86 6.69 6.41
N THR A 160 -11.38 6.23 5.28
CA THR A 160 -11.49 4.78 4.99
C THR A 160 -10.13 4.19 4.59
N LEU A 161 -9.91 2.91 4.90
CA LEU A 161 -8.59 2.29 4.65
C LEU A 161 -8.21 2.22 3.17
N ASP A 162 -9.17 2.17 2.25
CA ASP A 162 -8.89 2.25 0.80
C ASP A 162 -8.29 3.60 0.42
N THR A 163 -8.84 4.70 0.95
CA THR A 163 -8.31 6.05 0.74
C THR A 163 -6.89 6.18 1.31
N VAL A 164 -6.64 5.58 2.47
CA VAL A 164 -5.31 5.60 3.10
C VAL A 164 -4.30 4.75 2.31
N ILE A 165 -4.68 3.58 1.79
CA ILE A 165 -3.84 2.79 0.89
C ILE A 165 -3.52 3.57 -0.38
N GLU A 166 -4.49 4.29 -0.94
CA GLU A 166 -4.26 5.13 -2.11
C GLU A 166 -3.24 6.24 -1.81
N LYS A 167 -3.34 6.90 -0.65
CA LYS A 167 -2.34 7.89 -0.18
C LYS A 167 -0.94 7.25 -0.05
N PHE A 168 -0.84 6.05 0.53
CA PHE A 168 0.42 5.29 0.60
C PHE A 168 0.95 4.84 -0.78
N SER A 169 0.09 4.66 -1.79
CA SER A 169 0.55 4.24 -3.11
C SER A 169 1.09 5.40 -3.94
N HIS A 170 0.57 6.61 -3.71
CA HIS A 170 1.00 7.83 -4.41
C HIS A 170 2.20 8.51 -3.74
N ASN A 171 2.50 8.15 -2.49
CA ASN A 171 3.57 8.75 -1.72
C ASN A 171 4.51 7.64 -1.25
N ASP A 172 5.80 7.77 -1.53
CA ASP A 172 6.81 6.80 -1.13
C ASP A 172 7.16 6.98 0.35
N VAL A 173 6.23 6.60 1.23
CA VAL A 173 6.33 6.69 2.68
C VAL A 173 5.78 5.44 3.36
N GLU A 174 6.36 5.07 4.50
CA GLU A 174 5.95 3.88 5.26
C GLU A 174 4.93 4.19 6.36
N SER A 175 4.77 5.47 6.71
CA SER A 175 3.83 5.95 7.70
C SER A 175 3.22 7.30 7.35
N LEU A 176 2.05 7.56 7.94
CA LEU A 176 1.31 8.80 7.78
C LEU A 176 0.81 9.30 9.14
N PRO A 177 0.79 10.63 9.35
CA PRO A 177 0.27 11.23 10.57
C PRO A 177 -1.27 11.18 10.54
N VAL A 178 -1.84 10.80 11.68
CA VAL A 178 -3.28 10.69 11.87
C VAL A 178 -3.76 11.85 12.73
N PHE A 179 -4.80 12.53 12.28
CA PHE A 179 -5.45 13.64 12.96
C PHE A 179 -6.85 13.25 13.38
N ASP A 180 -7.35 13.91 14.42
CA ASP A 180 -8.78 13.90 14.69
C ASP A 180 -9.49 14.78 13.65
N ALA A 181 -10.71 14.44 13.27
CA ALA A 181 -11.52 15.28 12.38
C ALA A 181 -11.76 16.69 12.95
N GLN A 182 -11.71 16.86 14.28
CA GLN A 182 -11.87 18.16 14.95
C GLN A 182 -10.56 18.93 15.15
N ASP A 183 -9.41 18.23 15.14
CA ASP A 183 -8.09 18.83 15.38
C ASP A 183 -7.11 18.41 14.27
N ILE A 184 -6.91 19.33 13.34
CA ILE A 184 -5.99 19.17 12.20
C ILE A 184 -4.59 19.73 12.48
N GLU A 185 -4.35 20.29 13.67
CA GLU A 185 -3.08 20.90 14.06
C GLU A 185 -2.23 19.90 14.84
N HIS A 186 -2.85 19.03 15.64
CA HIS A 186 -2.16 18.07 16.50
C HIS A 186 -2.46 16.62 16.08
N PRO A 187 -1.45 15.88 15.61
CA PRO A 187 -1.63 14.47 15.26
C PRO A 187 -1.93 13.64 16.52
N VAL A 188 -3.01 12.86 16.47
CA VAL A 188 -3.36 11.89 17.52
C VAL A 188 -2.46 10.66 17.50
N GLY A 189 -1.78 10.40 16.37
CA GLY A 189 -0.83 9.30 16.26
C GLY A 189 -0.30 9.10 14.86
N VAL A 190 0.35 7.97 14.66
CA VAL A 190 0.94 7.57 13.37
C VAL A 190 0.41 6.21 12.97
N ILE A 191 -0.05 6.08 11.71
CA ILE A 191 -0.37 4.79 11.11
C ILE A 191 0.80 4.34 10.23
N THR A 192 1.18 3.08 10.30
CA THR A 192 2.16 2.49 9.38
C THR A 192 1.46 1.60 8.37
N ARG A 193 2.02 1.51 7.16
CA ARG A 193 1.53 0.62 6.10
C ARG A 193 1.42 -0.82 6.59
N LYS A 194 2.38 -1.28 7.39
CA LYS A 194 2.37 -2.61 8.01
C LYS A 194 1.16 -2.83 8.91
N ARG A 195 0.83 -1.87 9.78
CA ARG A 195 -0.31 -1.98 10.71
C ARG A 195 -1.64 -1.94 9.98
N LEU A 196 -1.76 -1.07 8.97
CA LEU A 196 -2.93 -1.02 8.11
C LEU A 196 -3.19 -2.40 7.46
N MET A 197 -2.16 -2.99 6.85
CA MET A 197 -2.28 -4.31 6.22
C MET A 197 -2.58 -5.43 7.22
N GLN A 198 -2.08 -5.33 8.46
CA GLN A 198 -2.42 -6.28 9.52
C GLN A 198 -3.90 -6.18 9.92
N ALA A 199 -4.43 -4.97 10.11
CA ALA A 199 -5.84 -4.76 10.43
C ALA A 199 -6.75 -5.29 9.31
N TYR A 200 -6.38 -5.00 8.06
CA TYR A 200 -7.06 -5.53 6.88
C TYR A 200 -7.07 -7.07 6.84
N GLN A 201 -5.93 -7.71 7.10
CA GLN A 201 -5.82 -9.17 7.09
C GLN A 201 -6.67 -9.82 8.20
N VAL A 202 -6.74 -9.21 9.39
CA VAL A 202 -7.56 -9.70 10.51
C VAL A 202 -9.05 -9.68 10.14
N GLU A 203 -9.52 -8.63 9.45
CA GLU A 203 -10.92 -8.55 9.05
C GLU A 203 -11.25 -9.50 7.89
N LEU A 204 -10.31 -9.69 6.96
CA LEU A 204 -10.42 -10.70 5.90
C LEU A 204 -10.59 -12.14 6.43
N ASP A 205 -9.95 -12.47 7.55
CA ASP A 205 -10.01 -13.80 8.16
C ASP A 205 -11.30 -14.03 8.98
N ARG A 206 -12.05 -12.96 9.28
CA ARG A 206 -13.35 -13.03 9.99
C ARG A 206 -14.54 -13.30 9.07
N GLU A 207 -14.45 -12.96 7.79
CA GLU A 207 -15.43 -13.32 6.74
C GLU A 207 -15.17 -14.70 6.13
#